data_AF-A0A9X1GHZ8-F1
#
_entry.id   AF-A0A9X1GHZ8-F1
#
_cell.length_a   1.000
_cell.length_b   1.000
_cell.length_c   1.000
_cell.angle_alpha   90.00
_cell.angle_beta   90.00
_cell.angle_gamma   90.00
#
_symmetry.space_group_name_H-M   'P 1'
#
loop_
_entity.id
_entity.type
_entity.pdbx_description
1 polymer ?
#
loop_
_entity_poly.entity_id
_entity_poly.type
_entity_poly.pdbx_seq_one_letter_code
_entity_poly.pdbx_strand_id
1 'polypeptide(L)'
;MAIANAYKKQYSISFVYSSYLLGLVTGHVLKIWNSKHREYSNGNHEIAIDCFSRVILDQRTLASFLVKFGMETLDATGNVKYLSKAIELDNNLKHDYRLFERLGISYYNIAKANSEKFSENIEKSIINFQLALGLNPGNPNLSNYLANAKQLNQHEN
;
A
#
# COMPACT_ATOMS: atom_id res chain seq x y z
N MET A 1 3.25 23.73 16.19
CA MET A 1 3.59 22.92 15.00
C MET A 1 4.81 22.01 15.27
N ALA A 2 4.78 21.19 16.33
CA ALA A 2 5.95 20.40 16.78
C ALA A 2 5.68 18.90 16.96
N ILE A 3 4.41 18.48 16.90
CA ILE A 3 4.01 17.09 17.20
C ILE A 3 4.11 16.18 15.96
N ALA A 4 3.97 16.73 14.75
CA ALA A 4 4.03 15.97 13.49
C ALA A 4 5.44 15.41 13.16
N ASN A 5 6.51 16.03 13.68
CA ASN A 5 7.89 15.62 13.40
C ASN A 5 8.39 14.47 14.29
N ALA A 6 7.77 14.25 15.45
CA ALA A 6 8.15 13.16 16.35
C ALA A 6 7.63 11.81 15.84
N TYR A 7 6.40 11.77 15.33
CA TYR A 7 5.80 10.55 14.77
C TYR A 7 6.50 10.07 13.49
N LYS A 8 6.94 10.98 12.61
CA LYS A 8 7.68 10.63 11.38
C LYS A 8 9.05 9.96 11.64
N LYS A 9 9.68 10.25 12.79
CA LYS A 9 11.05 9.80 13.11
C LYS A 9 11.08 8.44 13.82
N GLN A 10 10.01 8.08 14.51
CA GLN A 10 9.97 6.90 15.38
C GLN A 10 9.53 5.62 14.65
N TYR A 11 8.70 5.75 13.59
CA TYR A 11 8.23 4.60 12.80
C TYR A 11 9.17 4.19 11.65
N SER A 12 10.06 5.09 11.20
CA SER A 12 11.03 4.81 10.12
C SER A 12 12.23 3.98 10.59
N ILE A 13 12.63 4.11 11.85
CA ILE A 13 13.80 3.41 12.41
C ILE A 13 13.42 2.01 12.90
N SER A 14 12.25 1.86 13.55
CA SER A 14 11.90 0.63 14.28
C SER A 14 11.61 -0.58 13.38
N PHE A 15 11.16 -0.37 12.14
CA PHE A 15 10.75 -1.48 11.26
C PHE A 15 11.94 -2.20 10.60
N VAL A 16 12.97 -1.43 10.27
CA VAL A 16 14.12 -1.90 9.49
C VAL A 16 15.09 -2.67 10.39
N TYR A 17 15.18 -2.28 11.66
CA TYR A 17 15.95 -3.05 12.64
C TYR A 17 15.40 -4.47 12.86
N SER A 18 14.10 -4.71 12.64
CA SER A 18 13.54 -6.07 12.81
C SER A 18 13.87 -7.01 11.65
N SER A 19 13.98 -6.51 10.41
CA SER A 19 14.46 -7.29 9.26
C SER A 19 15.99 -7.37 9.19
N TYR A 20 16.71 -6.46 9.86
CA TYR A 20 18.17 -6.58 10.10
C TYR A 20 18.55 -7.81 10.93
N LEU A 21 17.64 -8.34 11.74
CA LEU A 21 17.90 -9.49 12.61
C LEU A 21 17.85 -10.86 11.89
N LEU A 22 17.47 -10.92 10.61
CA LEU A 22 17.26 -12.18 9.89
C LEU A 22 18.28 -12.48 8.76
N GLY A 23 19.35 -11.70 8.61
CA GLY A 23 20.59 -12.22 8.00
C GLY A 23 21.15 -11.45 6.82
N LEU A 24 22.48 -11.29 6.88
CA LEU A 24 23.42 -10.98 5.79
C LEU A 24 23.20 -9.65 5.04
N VAL A 25 23.56 -8.55 5.68
CA VAL A 25 23.76 -7.25 5.03
C VAL A 25 25.26 -6.98 4.95
N THR A 26 25.85 -7.19 3.76
CA THR A 26 27.22 -6.72 3.47
C THR A 26 27.24 -5.17 3.45
N GLY A 27 28.40 -4.55 3.70
CA GLY A 27 28.53 -3.08 3.78
C GLY A 27 28.03 -2.28 2.56
N HIS A 28 27.79 -2.94 1.43
CA HIS A 28 27.19 -2.34 0.24
C HIS A 28 25.70 -1.99 0.42
N VAL A 29 24.95 -2.88 1.08
CA VAL A 29 23.51 -2.70 1.33
C VAL A 29 23.26 -1.57 2.33
N LEU A 30 24.17 -1.36 3.30
CA LEU A 30 24.12 -0.25 4.26
C LEU A 30 24.31 1.13 3.59
N LYS A 31 25.18 1.24 2.57
CA LYS A 31 25.38 2.49 1.82
C LYS A 31 24.17 2.85 0.96
N ILE A 32 23.58 1.84 0.29
CA ILE A 32 22.34 2.00 -0.46
C ILE A 32 21.24 2.44 0.50
N TRP A 33 21.11 1.78 1.65
CA TRP A 33 20.15 2.14 2.69
C TRP A 33 20.21 3.62 3.10
N ASN A 34 21.39 4.12 3.49
CA ASN A 34 21.55 5.50 3.97
C ASN A 34 21.28 6.55 2.89
N SER A 35 21.65 6.26 1.63
CA SER A 35 21.34 7.14 0.50
C SER A 35 19.85 7.18 0.20
N LYS A 36 19.13 6.06 0.33
CA LYS A 36 17.71 5.96 -0.08
C LYS A 36 16.73 6.34 1.02
N HIS A 37 17.16 6.25 2.28
CA HIS A 37 16.47 6.92 3.38
C HIS A 37 16.40 8.45 3.18
N ARG A 38 17.41 9.06 2.53
CA ARG A 38 17.38 10.47 2.16
C ARG A 38 16.28 10.77 1.13
N GLU A 39 16.18 9.96 0.07
CA GLU A 39 15.10 10.10 -0.92
C GLU A 39 13.72 9.96 -0.29
N TYR A 40 13.54 9.00 0.62
CA TYR A 40 12.31 8.86 1.40
C TYR A 40 11.99 10.12 2.22
N SER A 41 12.99 10.66 2.92
CA SER A 41 12.84 11.87 3.74
C SER A 41 12.49 13.10 2.91
N ASN A 42 12.89 13.11 1.64
CA ASN A 42 12.59 14.16 0.67
C ASN A 42 11.23 13.99 -0.02
N GLY A 43 10.45 12.95 0.32
CA GLY A 43 9.15 12.66 -0.31
C GLY A 43 9.24 11.87 -1.62
N ASN A 44 10.44 11.47 -2.04
CA ASN A 44 10.68 10.69 -3.26
C ASN A 44 10.41 9.19 -3.01
N HIS A 45 9.18 8.88 -2.60
CA HIS A 45 8.81 7.55 -2.10
C HIS A 45 8.94 6.46 -3.17
N GLU A 46 8.60 6.75 -4.43
CA GLU A 46 8.74 5.75 -5.51
C GLU A 46 10.20 5.37 -5.77
N ILE A 47 11.10 6.35 -5.80
CA ILE A 47 12.54 6.11 -5.98
C ILE A 47 13.09 5.28 -4.82
N ALA A 48 12.67 5.60 -3.59
CA ALA A 48 13.05 4.84 -2.41
C ALA A 48 12.56 3.39 -2.50
N ILE A 49 11.29 3.17 -2.86
CA ILE A 49 10.70 1.82 -2.99
C ILE A 49 11.40 1.01 -4.08
N ASP A 50 11.62 1.55 -5.28
CA ASP A 50 12.33 0.86 -6.36
C ASP A 50 13.71 0.41 -5.89
N CYS A 51 14.46 1.27 -5.21
CA CYS A 51 15.78 0.91 -4.69
C CYS A 51 15.72 -0.18 -3.61
N PHE A 52 14.79 -0.08 -2.66
CA PHE A 52 14.64 -1.09 -1.61
C PHE A 52 14.19 -2.44 -2.17
N SER A 53 13.32 -2.44 -3.18
CA SER A 53 12.84 -3.67 -3.83
C SER A 53 13.95 -4.47 -4.51
N ARG A 54 15.05 -3.83 -4.94
CA ARG A 54 16.20 -4.49 -5.58
C ARG A 54 17.16 -5.16 -4.60
N VAL A 55 17.16 -4.73 -3.34
CA VAL A 55 18.07 -5.27 -2.31
C VAL A 55 17.38 -6.27 -1.39
N ILE A 56 16.04 -6.27 -1.32
CA ILE A 56 15.28 -7.28 -0.59
C ILE A 56 15.12 -8.50 -1.50
N LEU A 57 15.87 -9.55 -1.21
CA LEU A 57 15.88 -10.78 -2.01
C LEU A 57 14.77 -11.76 -1.62
N ASP A 58 14.30 -11.70 -0.38
CA ASP A 58 13.21 -12.54 0.11
C ASP A 58 11.85 -11.96 -0.29
N GLN A 59 11.04 -12.76 -1.00
CA GLN A 59 9.75 -12.33 -1.54
C GLN A 59 8.77 -11.92 -0.46
N ARG A 60 8.76 -12.62 0.68
CA ARG A 60 7.83 -12.35 1.78
C ARG A 60 8.17 -11.05 2.50
N THR A 61 9.46 -10.82 2.72
CA THR A 61 9.99 -9.58 3.27
C THR A 61 9.71 -8.41 2.33
N LEU A 62 9.85 -8.62 1.01
CA LEU A 62 9.49 -7.61 0.01
C LEU A 62 7.99 -7.30 0.04
N ALA A 63 7.13 -8.33 0.11
CA ALA A 63 5.69 -8.15 0.21
C ALA A 63 5.30 -7.32 1.46
N SER A 64 5.84 -7.68 2.63
CA SER A 64 5.60 -6.94 3.87
C SER A 64 6.06 -5.48 3.80
N PHE A 65 7.24 -5.25 3.22
CA PHE A 65 7.77 -3.92 2.97
C PHE A 65 6.81 -3.10 2.08
N LEU A 66 6.35 -3.66 0.97
CA LEU A 66 5.43 -2.99 0.05
C LEU A 66 4.07 -2.68 0.68
N VAL A 67 3.53 -3.61 1.49
CA VAL A 67 2.30 -3.37 2.26
C VAL A 67 2.43 -2.13 3.12
N LYS A 68 3.50 -2.03 3.91
CA LYS A 68 3.68 -0.89 4.82
C LYS A 68 3.68 0.44 4.07
N PHE A 69 4.40 0.51 2.96
CA PHE A 69 4.47 1.72 2.14
C PHE A 69 3.12 2.09 1.51
N GLY A 70 2.39 1.12 0.93
CA GLY A 70 1.07 1.36 0.34
C GLY A 70 -0.03 1.65 1.38
N MET A 71 0.18 1.28 2.65
CA MET A 71 -0.79 1.61 3.71
C MET A 71 -0.56 3.00 4.32
N GLU A 72 0.69 3.48 4.37
CA GLU A 72 1.03 4.67 5.16
C GLU A 72 1.37 5.92 4.34
N THR A 73 1.87 5.75 3.11
CA THR A 73 2.69 6.80 2.49
C THR A 73 2.21 7.21 1.11
N LEU A 74 1.64 6.30 0.35
CA LEU A 74 1.39 6.53 -1.07
C LEU A 74 -0.02 7.05 -1.36
N ASP A 75 -0.13 7.71 -2.51
CA ASP A 75 -1.42 8.09 -3.09
C ASP A 75 -2.16 6.87 -3.66
N ALA A 76 -3.34 7.10 -4.22
CA ALA A 76 -4.18 6.02 -4.72
C ALA A 76 -3.47 5.17 -5.81
N THR A 77 -2.74 5.81 -6.72
CA THR A 77 -2.01 5.13 -7.79
C THR A 77 -0.87 4.27 -7.25
N GLY A 78 -0.07 4.82 -6.33
CA GLY A 78 1.00 4.09 -5.67
C GLY A 78 0.47 2.94 -4.81
N ASN A 79 -0.64 3.14 -4.09
CA ASN A 79 -1.29 2.07 -3.32
C ASN A 79 -1.67 0.91 -4.22
N VAL A 80 -2.36 1.17 -5.34
CA VAL A 80 -2.75 0.12 -6.30
C VAL A 80 -1.54 -0.64 -6.81
N LYS A 81 -0.49 0.08 -7.22
CA LYS A 81 0.74 -0.52 -7.76
C LYS A 81 1.40 -1.47 -6.76
N TYR A 82 1.68 -1.00 -5.54
CA TYR A 82 2.52 -1.75 -4.61
C TYR A 82 1.75 -2.73 -3.73
N LEU A 83 0.49 -2.45 -3.37
CA LEU A 83 -0.32 -3.41 -2.62
C LEU A 83 -0.72 -4.61 -3.50
N SER A 84 -1.07 -4.38 -4.78
CA SER A 84 -1.31 -5.49 -5.71
C SER A 84 -0.05 -6.34 -5.87
N LYS A 85 1.12 -5.70 -6.00
CA LYS A 85 2.39 -6.42 -6.08
C LYS A 85 2.71 -7.21 -4.81
N ALA A 86 2.41 -6.67 -3.63
CA ALA A 86 2.59 -7.39 -2.38
C ALA A 86 1.75 -8.68 -2.34
N ILE A 87 0.48 -8.60 -2.75
CA ILE A 87 -0.44 -9.74 -2.80
C ILE A 87 0.04 -10.82 -3.81
N GLU A 88 0.64 -10.41 -4.93
CA GLU A 88 1.28 -11.35 -5.87
C GLU A 88 2.47 -12.09 -5.25
N LEU A 89 3.24 -11.40 -4.41
CA LEU A 89 4.46 -11.93 -3.79
C LEU A 89 4.18 -12.81 -2.57
N ASP A 90 3.14 -12.51 -1.79
CA ASP A 90 2.71 -13.33 -0.66
C ASP A 90 1.19 -13.56 -0.68
N ASN A 91 0.79 -14.76 -1.13
CA ASN A 91 -0.62 -15.17 -1.19
C ASN A 91 -1.32 -15.14 0.17
N ASN A 92 -0.60 -15.22 1.31
CA ASN A 92 -1.22 -15.14 2.63
C ASN A 92 -1.88 -13.77 2.86
N LEU A 93 -1.42 -12.73 2.16
CA LEU A 93 -2.00 -11.40 2.23
C LEU A 93 -3.43 -11.33 1.69
N LYS A 94 -3.88 -12.34 0.92
CA LYS A 94 -5.28 -12.46 0.45
C LYS A 94 -6.29 -12.70 1.58
N HIS A 95 -5.83 -12.89 2.81
CA HIS A 95 -6.69 -13.03 3.98
C HIS A 95 -6.74 -11.74 4.83
N ASP A 96 -6.01 -10.68 4.48
CA ASP A 96 -6.06 -9.41 5.19
C ASP A 96 -7.09 -8.47 4.55
N TYR A 97 -8.26 -8.33 5.19
CA TYR A 97 -9.34 -7.48 4.69
C TYR A 97 -8.90 -6.01 4.51
N ARG A 98 -7.92 -5.53 5.29
CA ARG A 98 -7.48 -4.13 5.27
C ARG A 98 -6.77 -3.78 3.96
N LEU A 99 -6.12 -4.76 3.33
CA LEU A 99 -5.49 -4.57 2.02
C LEU A 99 -6.54 -4.37 0.93
N PHE A 100 -7.57 -5.20 0.93
CA PHE A 100 -8.68 -5.05 -0.01
C PHE A 100 -9.50 -3.78 0.27
N GLU A 101 -9.70 -3.41 1.54
CA GLU A 101 -10.29 -2.11 1.89
C GLU A 101 -9.48 -0.95 1.29
N ARG A 102 -8.17 -0.94 1.50
CA ARG A 102 -7.28 0.12 0.99
C ARG A 102 -7.23 0.16 -0.53
N LEU A 103 -7.20 -0.99 -1.19
CA LEU A 103 -7.27 -1.10 -2.66
C LEU A 103 -8.62 -0.61 -3.16
N GLY A 104 -9.73 -0.98 -2.50
CA GLY A 104 -11.08 -0.51 -2.84
C GLY A 104 -11.18 1.01 -2.80
N ILE A 105 -10.69 1.63 -1.73
CA ILE A 105 -10.63 3.10 -1.59
C ILE A 105 -9.75 3.73 -2.67
N SER A 106 -8.61 3.12 -2.97
CA SER A 106 -7.66 3.65 -3.94
C SER A 106 -8.25 3.62 -5.35
N TYR A 107 -8.82 2.50 -5.77
CA TYR A 107 -9.53 2.39 -7.05
C TYR A 107 -10.72 3.34 -7.15
N TYR A 108 -11.50 3.52 -6.07
CA TYR A 108 -12.59 4.50 -6.03
C TYR A 108 -12.09 5.93 -6.29
N ASN A 109 -11.00 6.33 -5.62
CA ASN A 109 -10.40 7.65 -5.79
C ASN A 109 -9.83 7.87 -7.19
N ILE A 110 -9.21 6.83 -7.78
CA ILE A 110 -8.71 6.89 -9.17
C ILE A 110 -9.89 7.06 -10.14
N ALA A 111 -10.97 6.29 -9.97
CA ALA A 111 -12.16 6.40 -10.81
C ALA A 111 -12.71 7.83 -10.79
N LYS A 112 -12.87 8.42 -9.60
CA LYS A 112 -13.34 9.80 -9.44
C LYS A 112 -12.41 10.85 -10.06
N ALA A 113 -11.12 10.57 -10.16
CA ALA A 113 -10.13 11.51 -10.68
C ALA A 113 -9.87 11.36 -12.18
N ASN A 114 -10.24 10.23 -12.79
CA ASN A 114 -9.94 9.91 -14.18
C ASN A 114 -11.15 9.29 -14.89
N SER A 115 -11.84 10.11 -15.69
CA SER A 115 -13.03 9.71 -16.45
C SER A 115 -12.73 8.67 -17.53
N GLU A 116 -11.54 8.63 -18.13
CA GLU A 116 -11.21 7.69 -19.22
C GLU A 116 -11.17 6.23 -18.77
N LYS A 117 -10.80 5.99 -17.51
CA LYS A 117 -10.74 4.64 -16.91
C LYS A 117 -11.73 4.50 -15.76
N PHE A 118 -12.78 5.30 -15.75
CA PHE A 118 -13.75 5.30 -14.67
C PHE A 118 -14.34 3.91 -14.47
N SER A 119 -14.93 3.31 -15.51
CA SER A 119 -15.63 2.01 -15.42
C SER A 119 -14.71 0.89 -14.91
N GLU A 120 -13.49 0.80 -15.44
CA GLU A 120 -12.51 -0.21 -14.99
C GLU A 120 -12.15 -0.03 -13.50
N ASN A 121 -11.90 1.20 -13.07
CA ASN A 121 -11.48 1.46 -11.70
C ASN A 121 -12.65 1.33 -10.71
N ILE A 122 -13.87 1.76 -11.07
CA ILE A 122 -15.01 1.62 -10.17
C ILE A 122 -15.41 0.15 -9.99
N GLU A 123 -15.32 -0.67 -11.04
CA GLU A 123 -15.53 -2.13 -10.94
C GLU A 123 -14.48 -2.78 -10.03
N LYS A 124 -13.19 -2.46 -10.21
CA LYS A 124 -12.12 -2.94 -9.34
C LYS A 124 -12.34 -2.49 -7.89
N SER A 125 -12.83 -1.28 -7.66
CA SER A 125 -13.18 -0.80 -6.33
C SER A 125 -14.26 -1.67 -5.68
N ILE A 126 -15.37 -1.93 -6.40
CA ILE A 126 -16.48 -2.76 -5.94
C ILE A 126 -16.00 -4.16 -5.57
N ILE A 127 -15.20 -4.80 -6.45
CA ILE A 127 -14.65 -6.14 -6.22
C ILE A 127 -13.82 -6.16 -4.93
N ASN A 128 -12.95 -5.17 -4.73
CA ASN A 128 -12.11 -5.09 -3.54
C ASN A 128 -12.94 -4.89 -2.25
N PHE A 129 -13.99 -4.05 -2.29
CA PHE A 129 -14.88 -3.92 -1.13
C PHE A 129 -15.67 -5.20 -0.84
N GLN A 130 -16.10 -5.94 -1.86
CA GLN A 130 -16.75 -7.24 -1.68
C GLN A 130 -15.79 -8.26 -1.05
N LEU A 131 -14.53 -8.32 -1.50
CA LEU A 131 -13.51 -9.19 -0.91
C LEU A 131 -13.24 -8.81 0.55
N ALA A 132 -13.07 -7.52 0.84
CA ALA A 132 -12.87 -7.03 2.20
C ALA A 132 -14.06 -7.39 3.11
N LEU A 133 -15.29 -7.21 2.64
CA LEU A 133 -16.50 -7.53 3.41
C LEU A 133 -16.65 -9.04 3.60
N GLY A 134 -16.29 -9.87 2.61
CA GLY A 134 -16.28 -11.33 2.76
C GLY A 134 -15.31 -11.81 3.85
N LEU A 135 -14.19 -11.10 4.04
CA LEU A 135 -13.22 -11.37 5.10
C LEU A 135 -13.62 -10.75 6.46
N ASN A 136 -14.42 -9.68 6.46
CA ASN A 136 -14.86 -8.99 7.67
C ASN A 136 -16.33 -8.51 7.55
N PRO A 137 -17.31 -9.43 7.63
CA PRO A 137 -18.71 -9.14 7.28
C PRO A 137 -19.42 -8.21 8.26
N GLY A 138 -18.89 -8.04 9.47
CA GLY A 138 -19.45 -7.17 10.50
C GLY A 138 -18.99 -5.72 10.41
N ASN A 139 -18.16 -5.35 9.43
CA ASN A 139 -17.60 -4.00 9.34
C ASN A 139 -18.56 -3.03 8.62
N PRO A 140 -19.20 -2.08 9.33
CA PRO A 140 -20.18 -1.17 8.72
C PRO A 140 -19.54 -0.20 7.72
N ASN A 141 -18.25 0.12 7.87
CA ASN A 141 -17.56 1.01 6.94
C ASN A 141 -17.43 0.35 5.55
N LEU A 142 -17.12 -0.94 5.50
CA LEU A 142 -17.02 -1.68 4.24
C LEU A 142 -18.37 -1.76 3.52
N SER A 143 -19.45 -1.99 4.26
CA SER A 143 -20.81 -1.97 3.72
C SER A 143 -21.16 -0.60 3.12
N ASN A 144 -20.81 0.48 3.81
CA ASN A 144 -21.02 1.86 3.33
C ASN A 144 -20.16 2.18 2.09
N TYR A 145 -18.89 1.78 2.09
CA TYR A 145 -18.01 1.97 0.95
C TYR A 145 -18.51 1.22 -0.30
N LEU A 146 -18.97 -0.02 -0.13
CA LEU A 146 -19.53 -0.81 -1.21
C LEU A 146 -20.81 -0.18 -1.77
N ALA A 147 -21.69 0.32 -0.91
CA ALA A 147 -22.91 1.02 -1.33
C ALA A 147 -22.58 2.27 -2.15
N ASN A 148 -21.66 3.10 -1.66
CA ASN A 148 -21.23 4.31 -2.36
C ASN A 148 -20.58 4.01 -3.72
N ALA A 149 -19.72 2.99 -3.79
CA ALA A 149 -19.09 2.58 -5.05
C ALA A 149 -20.13 2.09 -6.08
N LYS A 150 -21.14 1.32 -5.66
CA LYS A 150 -22.23 0.87 -6.52
C LYS A 150 -23.09 2.04 -7.01
N GLN A 151 -23.43 2.98 -6.12
CA GLN A 151 -24.18 4.17 -6.49
C GLN A 151 -23.43 5.01 -7.52
N LEU A 152 -22.13 5.24 -7.29
CA LEU A 152 -21.29 5.99 -8.23
C LEU A 152 -21.24 5.34 -9.62
N ASN A 153 -21.17 4.01 -9.69
CA ASN A 153 -21.21 3.27 -10.97
C ASN A 153 -22.56 3.38 -11.71
N GLN A 154 -23.66 3.62 -11.00
CA GLN A 154 -25.00 3.78 -11.60
C GLN A 154 -25.26 5.18 -12.14
N HIS A 155 -24.57 6.21 -11.63
CA HIS A 155 -24.78 7.59 -12.08
C HIS A 155 -23.98 7.95 -13.35
N GLU A 156 -22.96 7.17 -13.70
CA GLU A 156 -22.09 7.39 -14.86
C GLU A 156 -22.43 6.49 -16.07
N ASN A 157 -23.38 5.55 -15.91
CA ASN A 157 -23.94 4.70 -16.98
C ASN A 157 -25.38 5.13 -17.30
#